data_AF-A0A6G9HZE1-F1
#
_entry.id   AF-A0A6G9HZE1-F1
#
_cell.length_a   1.000
_cell.length_b   1.000
_cell.length_c   1.000
_cell.angle_alpha   90.00
_cell.angle_beta   90.00
_cell.angle_gamma   90.00
#
_symmetry.space_group_name_H-M   'P 1'
#
loop_
_entity.id
_entity.type
_entity.pdbx_description
1 polymer ?
#
loop_
_entity_poly.entity_id
_entity_poly.type
_entity_poly.pdbx_seq_one_letter_code
_entity_poly.pdbx_strand_id
1 'polypeptide(L)'
;MHSKPSRRPFSLALRLTFFISLSTILAFIAFTWFMLHSVENHFAEQDVSDLQQISTTLNRILQSPVDPDDKKISKIKESIASYRNVALLLLNPRGEVLFSSAQGAALRPAVNSADFSEHSRARDVFLWTVEDPAGPMDTGSEMKMETYRIIASSGQAIFQGKQQNYVMLTGLSINFHLHYLDALKKNLIAIAVVISLLIVLIIRIAVRQGHLPLRNVSNAIKNITSENLDARLEPTRVPIELEQLVISFNHMIGKIEDVFTRQANFSADIAHEIRTPITNLVTQTEIALSQDRTQRELEDVLYSSLEEYNRMTKMVSDMLFLAQADNNQLIPDRVMFDLRAEVMKVFEFFEAWAEERNITLKFNGMPCLVEGDPQMFRRAINNLGFVE
;
A
#
# COMPACT_ATOMS: atom_id res chain seq x y z
N MET A 1 31.67 -7.49 15.57
CA MET A 1 30.58 -7.51 14.56
C MET A 1 29.90 -6.14 14.55
N HIS A 2 30.09 -5.34 13.49
CA HIS A 2 29.38 -4.06 13.32
C HIS A 2 27.94 -4.34 12.88
N SER A 3 26.96 -3.98 13.72
CA SER A 3 25.56 -3.99 13.35
C SER A 3 25.30 -2.89 12.31
N LYS A 4 24.94 -3.28 11.09
CA LYS A 4 24.45 -2.34 10.08
C LYS A 4 23.19 -1.64 10.64
N PRO A 5 23.08 -0.31 10.56
CA PRO A 5 21.86 0.37 10.97
C PRO A 5 20.72 -0.08 10.05
N SER A 6 19.70 -0.71 10.64
CA SER A 6 18.45 -1.04 9.98
C SER A 6 17.84 0.25 9.44
N ARG A 7 17.89 0.46 8.12
CA ARG A 7 17.24 1.61 7.48
C ARG A 7 15.75 1.47 7.72
N ARG A 8 15.14 2.50 8.34
CA ARG A 8 13.69 2.55 8.54
C ARG A 8 12.99 2.31 7.19
N PRO A 9 11.96 1.44 7.14
CA PRO A 9 11.23 1.21 5.91
C PRO A 9 10.64 2.52 5.41
N PHE A 10 10.61 2.69 4.09
CA PHE A 10 9.92 3.81 3.45
C PHE A 10 8.48 3.94 3.96
N SER A 11 7.97 5.17 4.09
CA SER A 11 6.61 5.43 4.55
C SER A 11 5.59 4.69 3.67
N LEU A 12 4.49 4.24 4.27
CA LEU A 12 3.38 3.60 3.55
C LEU A 12 2.89 4.49 2.39
N ALA A 13 2.81 5.79 2.64
CA ALA A 13 2.53 6.82 1.65
C ALA A 13 3.46 6.77 0.43
N LEU A 14 4.78 6.69 0.65
CA LEU A 14 5.76 6.66 -0.44
C LEU A 14 5.67 5.36 -1.23
N ARG A 15 5.52 4.22 -0.54
CA ARG A 15 5.35 2.91 -1.19
C ARG A 15 4.10 2.89 -2.06
N LEU A 16 2.95 3.32 -1.52
CA LEU A 16 1.69 3.34 -2.25
C LEU A 16 1.77 4.25 -3.49
N THR A 17 2.30 5.46 -3.32
CA THR A 17 2.48 6.41 -4.43
C THR A 17 3.40 5.83 -5.50
N PHE A 18 4.51 5.19 -5.09
CA PHE A 18 5.45 4.56 -6.01
C PHE A 18 4.78 3.43 -6.81
N PHE A 19 4.12 2.47 -6.16
CA PHE A 19 3.49 1.34 -6.85
C PHE A 19 2.38 1.76 -7.81
N ILE A 20 1.53 2.71 -7.40
CA ILE A 20 0.46 3.20 -8.28
C ILE A 20 1.05 4.00 -9.45
N SER A 21 2.05 4.85 -9.21
CA SER A 21 2.73 5.59 -10.29
C SER A 21 3.42 4.65 -11.29
N LEU A 22 4.07 3.59 -10.80
CA LEU A 22 4.71 2.59 -11.64
C LEU A 22 3.68 1.81 -12.47
N SER A 23 2.60 1.37 -11.83
CA SER A 23 1.52 0.64 -12.50
C SER A 23 0.84 1.49 -13.58
N THR A 24 0.59 2.77 -13.31
CA THR A 24 -0.03 3.67 -14.30
C THR A 24 0.90 3.98 -15.47
N ILE A 25 2.19 4.20 -15.22
CA ILE A 25 3.18 4.38 -16.30
C ILE A 25 3.24 3.12 -17.19
N LEU A 26 3.29 1.93 -16.59
CA LEU A 26 3.31 0.68 -17.35
C LEU A 26 2.03 0.47 -18.17
N ALA A 27 0.86 0.80 -17.61
CA ALA A 27 -0.41 0.72 -18.33
C ALA A 27 -0.45 1.67 -19.54
N PHE A 28 0.03 2.92 -19.39
CA PHE A 28 0.10 3.86 -20.51
C PHE A 28 1.08 3.44 -21.60
N ILE A 29 2.23 2.88 -21.22
CA ILE A 29 3.19 2.33 -22.18
C ILE A 29 2.57 1.18 -22.96
N ALA A 30 1.94 0.22 -22.28
CA ALA A 30 1.28 -0.92 -22.91
C ALA A 30 0.14 -0.48 -23.85
N PHE A 31 -0.69 0.46 -23.40
CA PHE A 31 -1.78 1.01 -24.21
C PHE A 31 -1.25 1.74 -25.45
N THR A 32 -0.23 2.59 -25.31
CA THR A 32 0.37 3.32 -26.44
C THR A 32 0.97 2.38 -27.46
N TRP A 33 1.68 1.35 -26.99
CA TRP A 33 2.27 0.32 -27.86
C TRP A 33 1.17 -0.46 -28.61
N PHE A 34 0.14 -0.90 -27.91
CA PHE A 34 -0.99 -1.63 -28.50
C PHE A 34 -1.72 -0.79 -29.55
N MET A 35 -2.03 0.47 -29.23
CA MET A 35 -2.73 1.37 -30.15
C MET A 35 -1.91 1.66 -31.40
N LEU A 36 -0.61 1.95 -31.25
CA LEU A 36 0.26 2.24 -32.40
C LEU A 36 0.38 1.02 -33.32
N HIS A 37 0.62 -0.16 -32.74
CA HIS A 37 0.71 -1.41 -33.50
C HIS A 37 -0.61 -1.77 -34.20
N SER A 38 -1.74 -1.59 -33.52
CA SER A 38 -3.06 -1.86 -34.10
C SER A 38 -3.37 -0.96 -35.29
N VAL A 39 -3.06 0.34 -35.19
CA VAL A 39 -3.34 1.31 -36.27
C VAL A 39 -2.38 1.11 -37.44
N GLU A 40 -1.11 0.84 -37.17
CA GLU A 40 -0.11 0.54 -38.20
C GLU A 40 -0.48 -0.72 -39.00
N ASN A 41 -0.86 -1.80 -38.31
CA ASN A 41 -1.32 -3.03 -38.97
C ASN A 41 -2.60 -2.79 -39.79
N HIS A 42 -3.55 -2.03 -39.25
CA HIS A 42 -4.79 -1.71 -39.96
C HIS A 42 -4.54 -0.93 -41.25
N PHE A 43 -3.63 0.06 -41.23
CA PHE A 43 -3.22 0.74 -42.46
C PHE A 43 -2.49 -0.19 -43.41
N ALA A 44 -1.59 -1.05 -42.91
CA ALA A 44 -0.88 -2.00 -43.76
C ALA A 44 -1.84 -2.96 -44.49
N GLU A 45 -2.85 -3.50 -43.80
CA GLU A 45 -3.86 -4.38 -44.38
C GLU A 45 -4.72 -3.64 -45.42
N GLN A 46 -5.17 -2.43 -45.10
CA GLN A 46 -5.97 -1.60 -46.01
C GLN A 46 -5.19 -1.20 -47.26
N ASP A 47 -3.94 -0.74 -47.10
CA ASP A 47 -3.05 -0.37 -48.20
C ASP A 47 -2.84 -1.55 -49.16
N VAL A 48 -2.58 -2.76 -48.61
CA VAL A 48 -2.37 -3.97 -49.42
C VAL A 48 -3.66 -4.34 -50.18
N SER A 49 -4.82 -4.26 -49.52
CA SER A 49 -6.11 -4.57 -50.14
C SER A 49 -6.43 -3.60 -51.29
N ASP A 50 -6.28 -2.29 -51.06
CA ASP A 50 -6.50 -1.24 -52.05
C ASP A 50 -5.60 -1.44 -53.27
N LEU A 51 -4.31 -1.69 -53.02
CA LEU A 51 -3.31 -1.85 -54.06
C LEU A 51 -3.57 -3.13 -54.89
N GLN A 52 -4.00 -4.22 -54.27
CA GLN A 52 -4.43 -5.43 -54.97
C GLN A 52 -5.68 -5.19 -55.83
N GLN A 53 -6.68 -4.45 -55.33
CA GLN A 53 -7.89 -4.10 -56.07
C GLN A 53 -7.57 -3.23 -57.29
N ILE A 54 -6.71 -2.23 -57.11
CA ILE A 54 -6.26 -1.33 -58.19
C ILE A 54 -5.48 -2.13 -59.24
N SER A 55 -4.49 -2.91 -58.82
CA SER A 55 -3.69 -3.75 -59.71
C SER A 55 -4.55 -4.72 -60.53
N THR A 56 -5.53 -5.37 -59.90
CA THR A 56 -6.48 -6.28 -60.58
C THR A 56 -7.35 -5.54 -61.61
N THR A 57 -7.80 -4.33 -61.28
CA THR A 57 -8.61 -3.50 -62.17
C THR A 57 -7.82 -3.04 -63.39
N LEU A 58 -6.58 -2.57 -63.19
CA LEU A 58 -5.69 -2.16 -64.27
C LEU A 58 -5.30 -3.34 -65.17
N ASN A 59 -5.01 -4.51 -64.57
CA ASN A 59 -4.69 -5.72 -65.30
C ASN A 59 -5.86 -6.16 -66.21
N ARG A 60 -7.10 -6.03 -65.74
CA ARG A 60 -8.31 -6.31 -66.54
C ARG A 60 -8.45 -5.37 -67.75
N ILE A 61 -8.11 -4.09 -67.60
CA ILE A 61 -8.14 -3.12 -68.70
C ILE A 61 -7.08 -3.46 -69.76
N LEU A 62 -5.86 -3.82 -69.34
CA LEU A 62 -4.76 -4.17 -70.24
C LEU A 62 -5.05 -5.45 -71.06
N GLN A 63 -5.69 -6.43 -70.44
CA GLN A 63 -6.02 -7.72 -71.05
C GLN A 63 -7.29 -7.69 -71.94
N SER A 64 -8.03 -6.57 -71.99
CA SER A 64 -9.20 -6.44 -72.86
C SER A 64 -8.82 -6.63 -74.35
N PRO A 65 -9.38 -7.62 -75.07
CA PRO A 65 -9.03 -7.88 -76.47
C PRO A 65 -9.61 -6.86 -77.47
N VAL A 66 -10.59 -6.06 -77.04
CA VAL A 66 -11.48 -5.30 -77.94
C VAL A 66 -11.04 -3.84 -78.13
N ASP A 67 -10.28 -3.28 -77.17
CA ASP A 67 -9.89 -1.88 -77.22
C ASP A 67 -8.53 -1.70 -77.95
N PRO A 68 -8.39 -0.75 -78.88
CA PRO A 68 -7.09 -0.32 -79.40
C PRO A 68 -6.19 0.19 -78.26
N ASP A 69 -4.87 0.10 -78.45
CA ASP A 69 -3.86 0.57 -77.49
C ASP A 69 -4.16 1.95 -76.89
N ASP A 70 -4.43 2.94 -77.74
CA ASP A 70 -4.69 4.32 -77.31
C ASP A 70 -5.89 4.41 -76.37
N LYS A 71 -6.91 3.56 -76.58
CA LYS A 71 -8.12 3.49 -75.77
C LYS A 71 -7.90 2.72 -74.46
N LYS A 72 -6.97 1.76 -74.42
CA LYS A 72 -6.54 1.11 -73.17
C LYS A 72 -5.79 2.10 -72.30
N ILE A 73 -4.84 2.84 -72.88
CA ILE A 73 -4.06 3.85 -72.17
C ILE A 73 -4.95 5.00 -71.69
N SER A 74 -5.95 5.43 -72.47
CA SER A 74 -6.90 6.46 -72.02
C SER A 74 -7.74 5.99 -70.82
N LYS A 75 -8.28 4.76 -70.86
CA LYS A 75 -9.02 4.16 -69.73
C LYS A 75 -8.16 4.01 -68.48
N ILE A 76 -6.89 3.63 -68.64
CA ILE A 76 -5.94 3.57 -67.52
C ILE A 76 -5.69 4.95 -66.94
N LYS A 77 -5.48 5.97 -67.78
CA LYS A 77 -5.29 7.36 -67.34
C LYS A 77 -6.50 7.91 -66.60
N GLU A 78 -7.71 7.65 -67.10
CA GLU A 78 -8.97 8.03 -66.44
C GLU A 78 -9.17 7.29 -65.10
N SER A 79 -8.88 5.98 -65.07
CA SER A 79 -8.98 5.17 -63.85
C SER A 79 -7.98 5.62 -62.79
N ILE A 80 -6.74 5.94 -63.17
CA ILE A 80 -5.70 6.41 -62.23
C ILE A 80 -5.99 7.83 -61.78
N ALA A 81 -6.57 8.69 -62.62
CA ALA A 81 -6.95 10.04 -62.23
C ALA A 81 -7.98 10.06 -61.07
N SER A 82 -8.73 8.95 -60.89
CA SER A 82 -9.62 8.77 -59.74
C SER A 82 -8.87 8.47 -58.44
N TYR A 83 -7.61 8.02 -58.51
CA TYR A 83 -6.77 7.71 -57.35
C TYR A 83 -5.64 8.75 -57.19
N ARG A 84 -5.72 9.59 -56.15
CA ARG A 84 -4.79 10.72 -55.96
C ARG A 84 -3.35 10.33 -55.61
N ASN A 85 -3.12 9.14 -55.07
CA ASN A 85 -1.84 8.73 -54.46
C ASN A 85 -1.25 7.48 -55.12
N VAL A 86 -1.60 7.22 -56.39
CA VAL A 86 -1.21 6.00 -57.10
C VAL A 86 -0.21 6.32 -58.21
N ALA A 87 0.96 5.71 -58.11
CA ALA A 87 1.97 5.70 -59.14
C ALA A 87 1.82 4.43 -59.99
N LEU A 88 1.81 4.56 -61.32
CA LEU A 88 1.78 3.43 -62.23
C LEU A 88 2.97 3.52 -63.19
N LEU A 89 3.71 2.43 -63.31
CA LEU A 89 4.76 2.28 -64.32
C LEU A 89 4.55 0.97 -65.08
N LEU A 90 4.46 1.08 -66.41
CA LEU A 90 4.33 -0.06 -67.31
C LEU A 90 5.59 -0.15 -68.17
N LEU A 91 6.24 -1.31 -68.13
CA LEU A 91 7.48 -1.60 -68.83
C LEU A 91 7.33 -2.78 -69.78
N ASN A 92 8.08 -2.76 -70.87
CA ASN A 92 8.29 -3.96 -71.69
C ASN A 92 9.36 -4.88 -71.06
N PRO A 93 9.57 -6.10 -71.60
CA PRO A 93 10.55 -7.05 -71.03
C PRO A 93 12.01 -6.59 -71.19
N ARG A 94 12.24 -5.54 -71.98
CA ARG A 94 13.55 -4.90 -72.19
C ARG A 94 13.77 -3.71 -71.25
N GLY A 95 12.79 -3.37 -70.40
CA GLY A 95 12.86 -2.25 -69.45
C GLY A 95 12.50 -0.88 -70.06
N GLU A 96 11.97 -0.83 -71.27
CA GLU A 96 11.47 0.41 -71.90
C GLU A 96 10.07 0.74 -71.38
N VAL A 97 9.82 2.04 -71.15
CA VAL A 97 8.55 2.53 -70.59
C VAL A 97 7.47 2.52 -71.67
N LEU A 98 6.44 1.70 -71.47
CA LEU A 98 5.23 1.67 -72.30
C LEU A 98 4.23 2.75 -71.84
N PHE A 99 4.13 2.97 -70.53
CA PHE A 99 3.30 4.01 -69.93
C PHE A 99 3.84 4.38 -68.54
N SER A 100 3.69 5.65 -68.16
CA SER A 100 4.00 6.12 -66.81
C SER A 100 2.98 7.18 -66.38
N SER A 101 2.44 7.04 -65.17
CA SER A 101 1.65 8.11 -64.56
C SER A 101 2.56 9.26 -64.08
N ALA A 102 1.98 10.38 -63.64
CA ALA A 102 2.75 11.54 -63.17
C ALA A 102 3.78 11.19 -62.07
N GLN A 103 3.43 10.27 -61.17
CA GLN A 103 4.32 9.77 -60.10
C GLN A 103 4.98 8.43 -60.46
N GLY A 104 4.62 7.82 -61.60
CA GLY A 104 5.10 6.51 -62.04
C GLY A 104 6.61 6.46 -62.30
N ALA A 105 7.23 7.60 -62.66
CA ALA A 105 8.67 7.69 -62.87
C ALA A 105 9.48 7.40 -61.60
N ALA A 106 8.93 7.72 -60.42
CA ALA A 106 9.56 7.49 -59.12
C ALA A 106 9.69 6.00 -58.77
N LEU A 107 8.89 5.14 -59.42
CA LEU A 107 8.95 3.69 -59.25
C LEU A 107 10.01 3.02 -60.15
N ARG A 108 10.59 3.76 -61.12
CA ARG A 108 11.54 3.18 -62.08
C ARG A 108 12.80 2.63 -61.41
N PRO A 109 13.42 3.30 -60.43
CA PRO A 109 14.61 2.76 -59.77
C PRO A 109 14.30 1.48 -58.97
N ALA A 110 13.06 1.30 -58.52
CA ALA A 110 12.63 0.11 -57.79
C ALA A 110 12.77 -1.17 -58.62
N VAL A 111 12.66 -1.09 -59.96
CA VAL A 111 12.81 -2.23 -60.89
C VAL A 111 14.25 -2.75 -60.94
N ASN A 112 15.21 -1.89 -60.62
CA ASN A 112 16.64 -2.21 -60.62
C ASN A 112 17.15 -2.64 -59.23
N SER A 113 16.27 -2.74 -58.23
CA SER A 113 16.65 -3.22 -56.90
C SER A 113 16.91 -4.73 -56.93
N ALA A 114 17.79 -5.21 -56.04
CA ALA A 114 18.14 -6.63 -55.95
C ALA A 114 16.91 -7.52 -55.67
N ASP A 115 15.99 -7.00 -54.86
CA ASP A 115 14.85 -7.74 -54.32
C ASP A 115 13.61 -7.69 -55.25
N PHE A 116 13.61 -6.81 -56.26
CA PHE A 116 12.48 -6.65 -57.18
C PHE A 116 12.10 -7.95 -57.90
N SER A 117 13.09 -8.73 -58.32
CA SER A 117 12.85 -9.97 -59.06
C SER A 117 12.21 -11.06 -58.21
N GLU A 118 12.47 -11.07 -56.90
CA GLU A 118 11.86 -11.97 -55.93
C GLU A 118 10.40 -11.55 -55.69
N HIS A 119 10.19 -10.28 -55.36
CA HIS A 119 8.86 -9.73 -55.11
C HIS A 119 7.93 -9.81 -56.33
N SER A 120 8.46 -9.52 -57.53
CA SER A 120 7.70 -9.62 -58.77
C SER A 120 7.28 -11.06 -59.10
N ARG A 121 8.04 -12.07 -58.66
CA ARG A 121 7.65 -13.49 -58.82
C ARG A 121 6.65 -13.92 -57.76
N ALA A 122 6.85 -13.48 -56.52
CA ALA A 122 5.97 -13.77 -55.39
C ALA A 122 4.61 -13.05 -55.48
N ARG A 123 4.52 -11.97 -56.27
CA ARG A 123 3.35 -11.08 -56.37
C ARG A 123 2.93 -10.52 -55.01
N ASP A 124 3.91 -10.28 -54.15
CA ASP A 124 3.73 -9.66 -52.85
C ASP A 124 3.88 -8.13 -52.93
N VAL A 125 3.49 -7.47 -51.86
CA VAL A 125 3.60 -6.02 -51.72
C VAL A 125 4.89 -5.71 -50.96
N PHE A 126 5.74 -4.87 -51.53
CA PHE A 126 7.01 -4.46 -50.90
C PHE A 126 7.06 -2.94 -50.73
N LEU A 127 7.90 -2.48 -49.79
CA LEU A 127 8.10 -1.07 -49.50
C LEU A 127 9.25 -0.51 -50.33
N TRP A 128 9.05 0.68 -50.89
CA TRP A 128 10.05 1.40 -51.66
C TRP A 128 10.07 2.86 -51.21
N THR A 129 11.23 3.36 -50.83
CA THR A 129 11.38 4.77 -50.45
C THR A 129 12.30 5.46 -51.43
N VAL A 130 11.86 6.57 -51.98
CA VAL A 130 12.57 7.37 -52.98
C VAL A 130 12.61 8.81 -52.54
N GLU A 131 13.67 9.51 -52.90
CA GLU A 131 13.77 10.95 -52.69
C GLU A 131 12.85 11.67 -53.69
N ASP A 132 12.00 12.58 -53.22
CA ASP A 132 11.06 13.34 -54.06
C ASP A 132 11.85 14.17 -55.10
N PRO A 133 11.75 13.84 -56.40
CA PRO A 133 12.49 14.55 -57.44
C PRO A 133 11.91 15.95 -57.76
N ALA A 134 10.78 16.35 -57.16
CA ALA A 134 10.05 17.57 -57.48
C ALA A 134 10.25 18.73 -56.47
N GLY A 135 11.11 18.58 -55.46
CA GLY A 135 11.42 19.65 -54.50
C GLY A 135 12.32 20.74 -55.11
N PRO A 136 12.01 22.05 -54.98
CA PRO A 136 12.94 23.10 -55.38
C PRO A 136 14.24 22.99 -54.57
N MET A 137 15.37 22.97 -55.27
CA MET A 137 16.72 22.81 -54.72
C MET A 137 17.20 24.01 -53.86
N ASP A 138 16.39 25.06 -53.73
CA ASP A 138 16.74 26.28 -53.01
C ASP A 138 15.97 26.38 -51.68
N THR A 139 16.75 26.64 -50.63
CA THR A 139 16.38 26.84 -49.21
C THR A 139 16.21 25.57 -48.39
N GLY A 140 17.30 25.08 -47.78
CA GLY A 140 17.39 24.42 -46.46
C GLY A 140 16.31 23.42 -46.00
N SER A 141 15.52 22.87 -46.92
CA SER A 141 14.32 22.10 -46.64
C SER A 141 14.71 20.65 -46.43
N GLU A 142 14.21 20.03 -45.36
CA GLU A 142 14.36 18.61 -45.10
C GLU A 142 14.09 17.79 -46.38
N MET A 143 15.00 16.89 -46.74
CA MET A 143 14.84 15.96 -47.85
C MET A 143 13.49 15.24 -47.72
N LYS A 144 12.55 15.51 -48.63
CA LYS A 144 11.25 14.84 -48.63
C LYS A 144 11.40 13.44 -49.23
N MET A 145 11.40 12.45 -48.36
CA MET A 145 11.35 11.05 -48.78
C MET A 145 9.89 10.66 -49.03
N GLU A 146 9.61 10.06 -50.18
CA GLU A 146 8.33 9.42 -50.48
C GLU A 146 8.45 7.90 -50.37
N THR A 147 7.62 7.32 -49.52
CA THR A 147 7.49 5.88 -49.34
C THR A 147 6.24 5.37 -50.04
N TYR A 148 6.46 4.38 -50.89
CA TYR A 148 5.45 3.67 -51.66
C TYR A 148 5.37 2.22 -51.18
N ARG A 149 4.15 1.69 -51.07
CA ARG A 149 3.93 0.24 -51.18
C ARG A 149 3.77 -0.08 -52.64
N ILE A 150 4.47 -1.07 -53.16
CA ILE A 150 4.46 -1.44 -54.58
C ILE A 150 4.01 -2.89 -54.71
N ILE A 151 3.15 -3.17 -55.70
CA ILE A 151 2.95 -4.51 -56.24
C ILE A 151 3.44 -4.54 -57.68
N ALA A 152 4.17 -5.59 -58.02
CA ALA A 152 4.56 -5.88 -59.39
C ALA A 152 3.67 -7.00 -59.94
N SER A 153 3.17 -6.80 -61.15
CA SER A 153 2.42 -7.82 -61.89
C SER A 153 2.95 -7.91 -63.32
N SER A 154 2.84 -9.08 -63.92
CA SER A 154 3.24 -9.31 -65.30
C SER A 154 2.14 -10.03 -66.06
N GLY A 155 2.07 -9.78 -67.36
CA GLY A 155 1.04 -10.33 -68.22
C GLY A 155 1.35 -10.17 -69.69
N GLN A 156 0.40 -10.58 -70.53
CA GLN A 156 0.45 -10.39 -71.97
C GLN A 156 -0.66 -9.43 -72.39
N ALA A 157 -0.30 -8.43 -73.17
CA ALA A 157 -1.26 -7.52 -73.78
C ALA A 157 -0.89 -7.32 -75.26
N ILE A 158 -1.89 -7.03 -76.06
CA ILE A 158 -1.70 -6.61 -77.45
C ILE A 158 -1.33 -5.14 -77.41
N PHE A 159 -0.11 -4.83 -77.85
CA PHE A 159 0.37 -3.48 -78.10
C PHE A 159 0.85 -3.37 -79.55
N GLN A 160 0.38 -2.35 -80.28
CA GLN A 160 0.64 -2.05 -81.67
C GLN A 160 0.32 -3.26 -82.57
N GLY A 161 -0.79 -3.94 -82.25
CA GLY A 161 -1.23 -5.15 -82.95
C GLY A 161 -0.37 -6.40 -82.71
N LYS A 162 0.64 -6.35 -81.82
CA LYS A 162 1.49 -7.50 -81.46
C LYS A 162 1.29 -7.88 -80.00
N GLN A 163 1.18 -9.17 -79.73
CA GLN A 163 1.14 -9.70 -78.37
C GLN A 163 2.53 -9.57 -77.75
N GLN A 164 2.64 -8.79 -76.67
CA GLN A 164 3.90 -8.52 -75.97
C GLN A 164 3.72 -8.73 -74.46
N ASN A 165 4.74 -9.28 -73.81
CA ASN A 165 4.77 -9.37 -72.35
C ASN A 165 4.99 -7.97 -71.76
N TYR A 166 4.39 -7.67 -70.62
CA TYR A 166 4.62 -6.42 -69.88
C TYR A 166 4.88 -6.69 -68.40
N VAL A 167 5.50 -5.73 -67.74
CA VAL A 167 5.64 -5.64 -66.28
C VAL A 167 4.97 -4.34 -65.84
N MET A 168 4.02 -4.44 -64.92
CA MET A 168 3.26 -3.32 -64.37
C MET A 168 3.55 -3.19 -62.88
N LEU A 169 4.10 -2.03 -62.49
CA LEU A 169 4.30 -1.64 -61.10
C LEU A 169 3.20 -0.67 -60.71
N THR A 170 2.40 -1.04 -59.72
CA THR A 170 1.44 -0.14 -59.09
C THR A 170 1.95 0.20 -57.70
N GLY A 171 2.21 1.48 -57.44
CA GLY A 171 2.66 2.00 -56.17
C GLY A 171 1.57 2.85 -55.50
N LEU A 172 1.35 2.68 -54.21
CA LEU A 172 0.50 3.54 -53.38
C LEU A 172 1.41 4.33 -52.43
N SER A 173 1.35 5.67 -52.47
CA SER A 173 2.09 6.53 -51.54
C SER A 173 1.49 6.42 -50.13
N ILE A 174 2.30 6.02 -49.15
CA ILE A 174 1.88 5.83 -47.75
C ILE A 174 2.37 6.96 -46.82
N ASN A 175 2.94 8.03 -47.37
CA ASN A 175 3.46 9.16 -46.60
C ASN A 175 2.40 9.78 -45.69
N PHE A 176 1.16 9.88 -46.17
CA PHE A 176 0.05 10.39 -45.37
C PHE A 176 -0.19 9.52 -44.12
N HIS A 177 -0.16 8.18 -44.28
CA HIS A 177 -0.31 7.24 -43.16
C HIS A 177 0.88 7.35 -42.18
N LEU A 178 2.11 7.45 -42.68
CA LEU A 178 3.30 7.62 -41.84
C LEU A 178 3.27 8.93 -41.03
N HIS A 179 2.93 10.06 -41.68
CA HIS A 179 2.79 11.35 -40.99
C HIS A 179 1.68 11.31 -39.94
N TYR A 180 0.55 10.64 -40.25
CA TYR A 180 -0.53 10.45 -39.30
C TYR A 180 -0.09 9.61 -38.10
N LEU A 181 0.61 8.50 -38.31
CA LEU A 181 1.15 7.65 -37.24
C LEU A 181 2.13 8.40 -36.33
N ASP A 182 3.00 9.24 -36.92
CA ASP A 182 3.93 10.07 -36.14
C ASP A 182 3.21 11.14 -35.31
N ALA A 183 2.21 11.80 -35.89
CA ALA A 183 1.37 12.76 -35.17
C ALA A 183 0.59 12.08 -34.03
N LEU A 184 0.00 10.91 -34.31
CA LEU A 184 -0.72 10.10 -33.34
C LEU A 184 0.20 9.65 -32.19
N LYS A 185 1.41 9.18 -32.49
CA LYS A 185 2.42 8.82 -31.50
C LYS A 185 2.78 10.00 -30.60
N LYS A 186 3.07 11.17 -31.16
CA LYS A 186 3.38 12.39 -30.41
C LYS A 186 2.21 12.79 -29.49
N ASN A 187 0.98 12.76 -30.01
CA ASN A 187 -0.22 13.09 -29.25
C ASN A 187 -0.48 12.09 -28.11
N LEU A 188 -0.36 10.78 -28.36
CA LEU A 188 -0.53 9.75 -27.33
C LEU A 188 0.50 9.92 -26.20
N ILE A 189 1.77 10.14 -26.54
CA ILE A 189 2.83 10.35 -25.53
C ILE A 189 2.54 11.63 -24.72
N ALA A 190 2.17 12.73 -25.37
CA ALA A 190 1.85 13.98 -24.68
C ALA A 190 0.69 13.81 -23.69
N ILE A 191 -0.40 13.17 -24.13
CA ILE A 191 -1.57 12.88 -23.28
C ILE A 191 -1.19 11.95 -22.13
N ALA A 192 -0.43 10.88 -22.39
CA ALA A 192 0.02 9.94 -21.37
C ALA A 192 0.86 10.62 -20.28
N VAL A 193 1.77 11.53 -20.67
CA VAL A 193 2.59 12.31 -19.73
C VAL A 193 1.70 13.23 -18.87
N VAL A 194 0.77 13.96 -19.49
CA VAL A 194 -0.14 14.87 -18.76
C VAL A 194 -1.01 14.09 -17.76
N ILE A 195 -1.62 12.98 -18.19
CA ILE A 195 -2.46 12.16 -17.30
C ILE A 195 -1.62 11.52 -16.18
N SER A 196 -0.42 11.01 -16.48
CA SER A 196 0.47 10.45 -15.46
C SER A 196 0.84 11.49 -14.39
N LEU A 197 1.16 12.73 -14.79
CA LEU A 197 1.46 13.82 -13.87
C LEU A 197 0.25 14.16 -12.98
N LEU A 198 -0.95 14.24 -13.57
CA LEU A 198 -2.19 14.50 -12.84
C LEU A 198 -2.49 13.39 -11.82
N ILE A 199 -2.33 12.12 -12.20
CA ILE A 199 -2.52 10.98 -11.29
C ILE A 199 -1.55 11.06 -10.12
N VAL A 200 -0.26 11.31 -10.36
CA VAL A 200 0.75 11.44 -9.29
C VAL A 200 0.39 12.58 -8.35
N LEU A 201 -0.06 13.72 -8.88
CA LEU A 201 -0.49 14.87 -8.08
C LEU A 201 -1.71 14.53 -7.21
N ILE A 202 -2.75 13.94 -7.79
CA ILE A 202 -3.98 13.54 -7.10
C ILE A 202 -3.66 12.55 -5.98
N ILE A 203 -2.87 11.51 -6.26
CA ILE A 203 -2.47 10.51 -5.25
C ILE A 203 -1.69 11.17 -4.11
N ARG A 204 -0.74 12.06 -4.43
CA ARG A 204 0.04 12.77 -3.41
C ARG A 204 -0.85 13.61 -2.49
N ILE A 205 -1.87 14.27 -3.03
CA ILE A 205 -2.85 15.03 -2.25
C ILE A 205 -3.72 14.09 -1.41
N ALA A 206 -4.28 13.04 -2.02
CA ALA A 206 -5.15 12.07 -1.36
C ALA A 206 -4.44 11.37 -0.17
N VAL A 207 -3.20 10.94 -0.37
CA VAL A 207 -2.39 10.29 0.68
C VAL A 207 -2.05 11.27 1.81
N ARG A 208 -1.75 12.55 1.49
CA ARG A 208 -1.49 13.57 2.52
C ARG A 208 -2.72 13.86 3.36
N GLN A 209 -3.89 13.98 2.73
CA GLN A 209 -5.16 14.21 3.43
C GLN A 209 -5.60 12.98 4.22
N GLY A 210 -5.47 11.77 3.65
CA GLY A 210 -5.84 10.52 4.31
C GLY A 210 -5.04 10.21 5.58
N HIS A 211 -3.79 10.68 5.68
CA HIS A 211 -2.98 10.52 6.90
C HIS A 211 -3.16 11.65 7.93
N LEU A 212 -3.88 12.72 7.60
CA LEU A 212 -4.10 13.84 8.52
C LEU A 212 -4.84 13.41 9.81
N PRO A 213 -5.94 12.61 9.76
CA PRO A 213 -6.62 12.17 10.97
C PRO A 213 -5.74 11.33 11.89
N LEU A 214 -4.89 10.46 11.32
CA LEU A 214 -3.94 9.65 12.10
C LEU A 214 -2.93 10.53 12.84
N ARG A 215 -2.43 11.60 12.19
CA ARG A 215 -1.54 12.56 12.83
C ARG A 215 -2.24 13.33 13.96
N ASN A 216 -3.51 13.68 13.77
CA ASN A 216 -4.30 14.37 14.79
C ASN A 216 -4.49 13.48 16.03
N VAL A 217 -4.86 12.21 15.84
CA VAL A 217 -4.96 11.23 16.94
C VAL A 217 -3.62 11.05 17.64
N SER A 218 -2.53 10.88 16.88
CA SER A 218 -1.18 10.74 17.47
C SER A 218 -0.76 11.97 18.28
N ASN A 219 -1.08 13.18 17.81
CA ASN A 219 -0.80 14.42 18.54
C ASN A 219 -1.66 14.53 19.80
N ALA A 220 -2.94 14.15 19.73
CA ALA A 220 -3.83 14.16 20.87
C ALA A 220 -3.35 13.19 21.95
N ILE A 221 -2.95 11.97 21.57
CA ILE A 221 -2.34 10.98 22.47
C ILE A 221 -1.06 11.53 23.11
N LYS A 222 -0.20 12.21 22.33
CA LYS A 222 1.05 12.77 22.84
C LYS A 222 0.86 13.83 23.93
N ASN A 223 -0.29 14.51 23.93
CA ASN A 223 -0.61 15.55 24.92
C ASN A 223 -1.23 14.97 26.21
N ILE A 224 -1.48 13.67 26.27
CA ILE A 224 -1.95 12.99 27.48
C ILE A 224 -0.71 12.64 28.32
N THR A 225 -0.73 13.09 29.56
CA THR A 225 0.32 12.98 30.58
C THR A 225 -0.30 12.47 31.88
N SER A 226 0.52 12.23 32.90
CA SER A 226 0.04 11.80 34.23
C SER A 226 -0.85 12.85 34.92
N GLU A 227 -0.78 14.12 34.52
CA GLU A 227 -1.57 15.22 35.11
C GLU A 227 -2.97 15.34 34.52
N ASN A 228 -3.23 14.75 33.35
CA ASN A 228 -4.49 14.86 32.60
C ASN A 228 -4.92 13.50 32.02
N LEU A 229 -4.90 12.47 32.88
CA LEU A 229 -5.34 11.11 32.54
C LEU A 229 -6.84 11.01 32.31
N ASP A 230 -7.63 12.02 32.67
CA ASP A 230 -9.07 12.13 32.44
C ASP A 230 -9.42 12.47 30.99
N ALA A 231 -8.46 12.98 30.21
CA ALA A 231 -8.65 13.28 28.80
C ALA A 231 -9.06 12.03 28.01
N ARG A 232 -10.11 12.17 27.18
CA ARG A 232 -10.60 11.11 26.30
C ARG A 232 -10.66 11.56 24.86
N LEU A 233 -10.33 10.63 23.97
CA LEU A 233 -10.49 10.84 22.53
C LEU A 233 -11.92 10.48 22.13
N GLU A 234 -12.60 11.36 21.39
CA GLU A 234 -13.96 11.11 20.91
C GLU A 234 -13.96 10.15 19.70
N PRO A 235 -14.53 8.92 19.81
CA PRO A 235 -14.53 7.96 18.70
C PRO A 235 -15.29 8.45 17.47
N THR A 236 -16.30 9.31 17.65
CA THR A 236 -17.13 9.87 16.58
C THR A 236 -16.44 10.97 15.76
N ARG A 237 -15.31 11.51 16.24
CA ARG A 237 -14.55 12.56 15.55
C ARG A 237 -13.43 12.05 14.66
N VAL A 238 -13.22 10.73 14.63
CA VAL A 238 -12.18 10.09 13.81
C VAL A 238 -12.82 9.27 12.68
N PRO A 239 -12.10 9.03 11.57
CA PRO A 239 -12.54 8.06 10.56
C PRO A 239 -12.83 6.69 11.18
N ILE A 240 -13.77 5.95 10.59
CA ILE A 240 -14.23 4.66 11.09
C ILE A 240 -13.09 3.65 11.26
N GLU A 241 -12.05 3.74 10.43
CA GLU A 241 -10.86 2.90 10.50
C GLU A 241 -10.03 3.13 11.78
N LEU A 242 -10.18 4.29 12.43
CA LEU A 242 -9.48 4.65 13.68
C LEU A 242 -10.37 4.53 14.92
N GLU A 243 -11.67 4.30 14.77
CA GLU A 243 -12.61 4.25 15.88
C GLU A 243 -12.21 3.19 16.92
N GLN A 244 -11.94 1.96 16.47
CA GLN A 244 -11.53 0.86 17.35
C GLN A 244 -10.20 1.13 18.06
N LEU A 245 -9.27 1.82 17.41
CA LEU A 245 -8.01 2.22 18.00
C LEU A 245 -8.24 3.22 19.14
N VAL A 246 -9.09 4.23 18.90
CA VAL A 246 -9.49 5.22 19.90
C VAL A 246 -10.17 4.57 21.10
N ILE A 247 -11.11 3.65 20.87
CA ILE A 247 -11.81 2.91 21.93
C ILE A 247 -10.81 2.12 22.78
N SER A 248 -9.91 1.40 22.12
CA SER A 248 -8.89 0.57 22.79
C SER A 248 -7.90 1.43 23.58
N PHE A 249 -7.50 2.58 23.04
CA PHE A 249 -6.65 3.55 23.73
C PHE A 249 -7.35 4.15 24.97
N ASN A 250 -8.61 4.58 24.84
CA ASN A 250 -9.39 5.08 25.98
C ASN A 250 -9.55 4.03 27.08
N HIS A 251 -9.76 2.75 26.72
CA HIS A 251 -9.83 1.67 27.69
C HIS A 251 -8.50 1.45 28.42
N MET A 252 -7.37 1.53 27.70
CA MET A 252 -6.03 1.44 28.31
C MET A 252 -5.77 2.59 29.28
N ILE A 253 -6.06 3.84 28.89
CA ILE A 253 -5.90 5.00 29.79
C ILE A 253 -6.83 4.90 31.00
N GLY A 254 -8.07 4.43 30.83
CA GLY A 254 -8.97 4.21 31.96
C GLY A 254 -8.43 3.21 32.99
N LYS A 255 -7.72 2.17 32.57
CA LYS A 255 -7.01 1.26 33.49
C LYS A 255 -5.85 1.93 34.21
N ILE A 256 -5.10 2.77 33.50
CA ILE A 256 -3.98 3.52 34.10
C ILE A 256 -4.52 4.49 35.17
N GLU A 257 -5.59 5.22 34.86
CA GLU A 257 -6.25 6.13 35.80
C GLU A 257 -6.77 5.41 37.05
N ASP A 258 -7.40 4.23 36.90
CA ASP A 258 -7.85 3.41 38.03
C ASP A 258 -6.68 3.00 38.94
N VAL A 259 -5.56 2.55 38.36
CA VAL A 259 -4.35 2.20 39.12
C VAL A 259 -3.78 3.41 39.86
N PHE A 260 -3.66 4.57 39.21
CA PHE A 260 -3.17 5.79 39.85
C PHE A 260 -4.09 6.25 40.98
N THR A 261 -5.40 6.18 40.78
CA THR A 261 -6.40 6.57 41.79
C THR A 261 -6.32 5.67 43.02
N ARG A 262 -6.22 4.34 42.83
CA ARG A 262 -6.05 3.39 43.93
C ARG A 262 -4.74 3.62 44.68
N GLN A 263 -3.64 3.87 43.96
CA GLN A 263 -2.35 4.16 44.58
C GLN A 263 -2.39 5.45 45.43
N ALA A 264 -3.08 6.50 44.93
CA ALA A 264 -3.23 7.75 45.65
C ALA A 264 -4.07 7.58 46.93
N ASN A 265 -5.21 6.91 46.83
CA ASN A 265 -6.08 6.61 47.98
C ASN A 265 -5.34 5.76 49.01
N PHE A 266 -4.68 4.68 48.58
CA PHE A 266 -3.87 3.85 49.47
C PHE A 266 -2.79 4.65 50.19
N SER A 267 -2.08 5.53 49.49
CA SER A 267 -1.05 6.38 50.10
C SER A 267 -1.63 7.35 51.12
N ALA A 268 -2.83 7.89 50.87
CA ALA A 268 -3.54 8.77 51.79
C ALA A 268 -4.00 8.02 53.05
N ASP A 269 -4.58 6.84 52.88
CA ASP A 269 -5.06 5.99 53.97
C ASP A 269 -3.90 5.59 54.89
N ILE A 270 -2.76 5.18 54.34
CA ILE A 270 -1.53 4.89 55.11
C ILE A 270 -1.10 6.10 55.94
N ALA A 271 -1.07 7.29 55.31
CA ALA A 271 -0.63 8.50 56.00
C ALA A 271 -1.57 8.85 57.17
N HIS A 272 -2.87 8.60 57.04
CA HIS A 272 -3.84 8.80 58.11
C HIS A 272 -3.69 7.78 59.24
N GLU A 273 -3.62 6.49 58.90
CA GLU A 273 -3.48 5.39 59.86
C GLU A 273 -2.17 5.47 60.67
N ILE A 274 -1.08 5.98 60.07
CA ILE A 274 0.19 6.20 60.78
C ILE A 274 0.18 7.46 61.64
N ARG A 275 -0.50 8.54 61.20
CA ARG A 275 -0.50 9.82 61.92
C ARG A 275 -1.11 9.71 63.32
N THR A 276 -2.20 8.95 63.46
CA THR A 276 -2.92 8.80 64.73
C THR A 276 -2.06 8.20 65.85
N PRO A 277 -1.46 7.00 65.72
CA PRO A 277 -0.62 6.42 66.78
C PRO A 277 0.63 7.25 67.05
N ILE A 278 1.23 7.87 66.02
CA ILE A 278 2.35 8.80 66.22
C ILE A 278 1.93 10.00 67.08
N THR A 279 0.77 10.59 66.81
CA THR A 279 0.26 11.73 67.58
C THR A 279 -0.02 11.33 69.03
N ASN A 280 -0.56 10.13 69.24
CA ASN A 280 -0.78 9.58 70.59
C ASN A 280 0.54 9.40 71.34
N LEU A 281 1.54 8.76 70.71
CA LEU A 281 2.86 8.55 71.31
C LEU A 281 3.54 9.87 71.68
N VAL A 282 3.48 10.87 70.79
CA VAL A 282 4.01 12.21 71.06
C VAL A 282 3.30 12.85 72.26
N THR A 283 1.97 12.82 72.26
CA THR A 283 1.15 13.43 73.34
C THR A 283 1.41 12.75 74.68
N GLN A 284 1.45 11.42 74.73
CA GLN A 284 1.74 10.66 75.95
C GLN A 284 3.14 10.97 76.48
N THR A 285 4.13 11.10 75.59
CA THR A 285 5.50 11.44 75.94
C THR A 285 5.60 12.88 76.48
N GLU A 286 4.96 13.85 75.83
CA GLU A 286 4.92 15.24 76.29
C GLU A 286 4.27 15.37 77.68
N ILE A 287 3.13 14.69 77.87
CA ILE A 287 2.44 14.66 79.17
C ILE A 287 3.34 14.04 80.25
N ALA A 288 4.01 12.92 79.94
CA ALA A 288 4.93 12.25 80.86
C ALA A 288 6.15 13.12 81.23
N LEU A 289 6.64 13.96 80.32
CA LEU A 289 7.75 14.88 80.57
C LEU A 289 7.35 16.17 81.30
N SER A 290 6.07 16.55 81.27
CA SER A 290 5.59 17.84 81.78
C SER A 290 5.34 17.90 83.30
N GLN A 291 5.24 16.77 83.98
CA GLN A 291 4.84 16.67 85.40
C GLN A 291 5.64 15.60 86.13
N ASP A 292 5.94 15.82 87.41
CA ASP A 292 6.52 14.78 88.29
C ASP A 292 5.53 13.63 88.45
N ARG A 293 5.99 12.40 88.16
CA ARG A 293 5.18 11.18 88.13
C ARG A 293 5.75 10.14 89.08
N THR A 294 4.88 9.30 89.63
CA THR A 294 5.32 8.11 90.34
C THR A 294 5.90 7.09 89.36
N GLN A 295 6.76 6.19 89.85
CA GLN A 295 7.33 5.12 89.03
C GLN A 295 6.24 4.30 88.32
N ARG A 296 5.14 4.01 89.02
CA ARG A 296 4.01 3.23 88.50
C ARG A 296 3.31 3.91 87.33
N GLU A 297 3.10 5.23 87.40
CA GLU A 297 2.49 5.99 86.28
C GLU A 297 3.41 6.06 85.07
N LEU A 298 4.73 6.07 85.28
CA LEU A 298 5.71 6.02 84.19
C LEU A 298 5.72 4.65 83.51
N GLU A 299 5.63 3.57 84.30
CA GLU A 299 5.46 2.21 83.79
C GLU A 299 4.18 2.08 82.95
N ASP A 300 3.05 2.63 83.40
CA ASP A 300 1.78 2.61 82.66
C ASP A 300 1.90 3.35 81.29
N VAL A 301 2.59 4.50 81.24
CA VAL A 301 2.85 5.22 79.98
C VAL A 301 3.73 4.39 79.04
N LEU A 302 4.75 3.72 79.56
CA LEU A 302 5.63 2.86 78.77
C LEU A 302 4.88 1.63 78.22
N TYR A 303 3.98 1.03 79.00
CA TYR A 303 3.11 -0.05 78.54
C TYR A 303 2.16 0.42 77.44
N SER A 304 1.53 1.59 77.60
CA SER A 304 0.67 2.16 76.56
C SER A 304 1.45 2.50 75.28
N SER A 305 2.67 3.02 75.42
CA SER A 305 3.56 3.26 74.27
C SER A 305 3.96 1.97 73.56
N LEU A 306 4.27 0.91 74.33
CA LEU A 306 4.60 -0.42 73.80
C LEU A 306 3.43 -1.02 73.02
N GLU A 307 2.20 -0.84 73.50
CA GLU A 307 1.00 -1.26 72.79
C GLU A 307 0.88 -0.56 71.43
N GLU A 308 1.11 0.75 71.35
CA GLU A 308 1.08 1.46 70.07
C GLU A 308 2.24 1.11 69.13
N TYR A 309 3.44 0.85 69.66
CA TYR A 309 4.54 0.31 68.84
C TYR A 309 4.19 -1.05 68.24
N ASN A 310 3.56 -1.93 69.01
CA ASN A 310 3.10 -3.23 68.53
C ASN A 310 2.01 -3.07 67.47
N ARG A 311 1.06 -2.16 67.67
CA ARG A 311 0.02 -1.85 66.67
C ARG A 311 0.61 -1.33 65.36
N MET A 312 1.54 -0.38 65.42
CA MET A 312 2.24 0.15 64.24
C MET A 312 3.05 -0.95 63.54
N THR A 313 3.73 -1.81 64.28
CA THR A 313 4.50 -2.93 63.72
C THR A 313 3.60 -3.91 62.96
N LYS A 314 2.43 -4.25 63.53
CA LYS A 314 1.43 -5.08 62.87
C LYS A 314 0.91 -4.42 61.59
N MET A 315 0.57 -3.13 61.66
CA MET A 315 0.10 -2.35 60.51
C MET A 315 1.11 -2.33 59.36
N VAL A 316 2.40 -2.10 59.64
CA VAL A 316 3.47 -2.14 58.63
C VAL A 316 3.62 -3.54 58.01
N SER A 317 3.53 -4.59 58.82
CA SER A 317 3.59 -5.98 58.36
C SER A 317 2.40 -6.35 57.46
N ASP A 318 1.20 -5.86 57.80
CA ASP A 318 0.00 -6.04 56.98
C ASP A 318 0.11 -5.27 55.65
N MET A 319 0.60 -4.03 55.66
CA MET A 319 0.84 -3.25 54.44
C MET A 319 1.87 -3.92 53.52
N LEU A 320 2.99 -4.40 54.08
CA LEU A 320 4.02 -5.08 53.30
C LEU A 320 3.48 -6.35 52.65
N PHE A 321 2.66 -7.11 53.38
CA PHE A 321 2.01 -8.31 52.87
C PHE A 321 1.03 -7.99 51.72
N LEU A 322 0.18 -6.97 51.89
CA LEU A 322 -0.74 -6.52 50.83
C LEU A 322 0.03 -6.06 49.58
N ALA A 323 1.08 -5.26 49.75
CA ALA A 323 1.91 -4.80 48.64
C ALA A 323 2.60 -5.96 47.90
N GLN A 324 3.06 -6.99 48.61
CA GLN A 324 3.61 -8.20 48.00
C GLN A 324 2.52 -9.02 47.27
N ALA A 325 1.29 -9.04 47.79
CA ALA A 325 0.15 -9.70 47.15
C ALA A 325 -0.22 -9.03 45.83
N ASP A 326 -0.36 -7.70 45.83
CA ASP A 326 -0.78 -6.90 44.67
C ASP A 326 0.25 -6.95 43.53
N ASN A 327 1.54 -7.09 43.85
CA ASN A 327 2.61 -7.20 42.85
C ASN A 327 2.90 -8.64 42.38
N ASN A 328 2.04 -9.61 42.73
CA ASN A 328 2.27 -11.04 42.45
C ASN A 328 3.63 -11.57 42.99
N GLN A 329 4.16 -10.94 44.03
CA GLN A 329 5.45 -11.32 44.65
C GLN A 329 5.28 -12.35 45.77
N LEU A 330 4.05 -12.57 46.25
CA LEU A 330 3.72 -13.71 47.10
C LEU A 330 3.68 -14.98 46.25
N ILE A 331 4.75 -15.76 46.30
CA ILE A 331 4.80 -17.12 45.76
C ILE A 331 4.44 -18.05 46.92
N PRO A 332 3.24 -18.68 46.92
CA PRO A 332 2.83 -19.57 48.00
C PRO A 332 3.74 -20.80 48.03
N ASP A 333 4.23 -21.18 49.21
CA ASP A 333 4.94 -22.45 49.37
C ASP A 333 3.91 -23.58 49.46
N ARG A 334 3.64 -24.20 48.31
CA ARG A 334 2.60 -25.23 48.19
C ARG A 334 3.09 -26.55 48.76
N VAL A 335 2.60 -26.87 49.96
CA VAL A 335 2.83 -28.14 50.63
C VAL A 335 1.50 -28.82 50.97
N MET A 336 1.52 -30.15 51.10
CA MET A 336 0.37 -30.88 51.64
C MET A 336 0.30 -30.68 53.16
N PHE A 337 -0.80 -30.16 53.67
CA PHE A 337 -1.01 -29.98 55.11
C PHE A 337 -2.43 -30.36 55.55
N ASP A 338 -2.59 -30.75 56.81
CA ASP A 338 -3.89 -31.08 57.39
C ASP A 338 -4.59 -29.81 57.90
N LEU A 339 -5.74 -29.48 57.31
CA LEU A 339 -6.57 -28.35 57.71
C LEU A 339 -6.93 -28.39 59.20
N ARG A 340 -7.25 -29.58 59.73
CA ARG A 340 -7.62 -29.72 61.14
C ARG A 340 -6.44 -29.32 62.03
N ALA A 341 -5.25 -29.83 61.72
CA ALA A 341 -4.05 -29.53 62.49
C ALA A 341 -3.72 -28.02 62.48
N GLU A 342 -3.88 -27.34 61.35
CA GLU A 342 -3.64 -25.90 61.26
C GLU A 342 -4.71 -25.07 61.99
N VAL A 343 -5.98 -25.45 61.92
CA VAL A 343 -7.05 -24.76 62.69
C VAL A 343 -6.89 -24.96 64.19
N MET A 344 -6.49 -26.16 64.64
CA MET A 344 -6.24 -26.42 66.06
C MET A 344 -5.10 -25.55 66.61
N LYS A 345 -4.03 -25.30 65.83
CA LYS A 345 -2.98 -24.34 66.23
C LYS A 345 -3.51 -22.92 66.43
N VAL A 346 -4.52 -22.52 65.65
CA VAL A 346 -5.19 -21.22 65.84
C VAL A 346 -6.05 -21.24 67.10
N PHE A 347 -6.75 -22.34 67.38
CA PHE A 347 -7.54 -22.47 68.60
C PHE A 347 -6.66 -22.40 69.85
N GLU A 348 -5.52 -23.09 69.85
CA GLU A 348 -4.52 -23.02 70.93
C GLU A 348 -4.03 -21.59 71.16
N PHE A 349 -3.79 -20.83 70.08
CA PHE A 349 -3.36 -19.43 70.18
C PHE A 349 -4.43 -18.53 70.84
N PHE A 350 -5.72 -18.80 70.62
CA PHE A 350 -6.82 -17.99 71.12
C PHE A 350 -7.52 -18.55 72.37
N GLU A 351 -7.07 -19.68 72.91
CA GLU A 351 -7.72 -20.38 74.03
C GLU A 351 -7.94 -19.46 75.25
N ALA A 352 -6.89 -18.74 75.68
CA ALA A 352 -6.97 -17.82 76.82
C ALA A 352 -7.99 -16.68 76.61
N TRP A 353 -8.05 -16.12 75.40
CA TRP A 353 -8.99 -15.03 75.07
C TRP A 353 -10.43 -15.56 74.95
N ALA A 354 -10.59 -16.77 74.43
CA ALA A 354 -11.88 -17.43 74.30
C ALA A 354 -12.45 -17.77 75.68
N GLU A 355 -11.63 -18.26 76.62
CA GLU A 355 -12.02 -18.50 78.01
C GLU A 355 -12.43 -17.21 78.73
N GLU A 356 -11.64 -16.14 78.60
CA GLU A 356 -11.95 -14.83 79.21
C GLU A 356 -13.29 -14.26 78.72
N ARG A 357 -13.64 -14.52 77.46
CA ARG A 357 -14.91 -14.07 76.84
C ARG A 357 -16.03 -15.12 76.88
N ASN A 358 -15.84 -16.26 77.54
CA ASN A 358 -16.80 -17.40 77.56
C ASN A 358 -17.23 -17.89 76.16
N ILE A 359 -16.32 -17.85 75.18
CA ILE A 359 -16.55 -18.32 73.81
C ILE A 359 -16.05 -19.76 73.68
N THR A 360 -16.87 -20.66 73.15
CA THR A 360 -16.45 -22.05 72.87
C THR A 360 -16.02 -22.21 71.42
N LEU A 361 -14.75 -22.54 71.19
CA LEU A 361 -14.21 -22.88 69.87
C LEU A 361 -14.47 -24.36 69.57
N LYS A 362 -15.16 -24.66 68.45
CA LYS A 362 -15.45 -26.03 68.01
C LYS A 362 -15.06 -26.22 66.55
N PHE A 363 -14.23 -27.22 66.28
CA PHE A 363 -13.90 -27.65 64.93
C PHE A 363 -14.87 -28.75 64.48
N ASN A 364 -15.60 -28.53 63.38
CA ASN A 364 -16.50 -29.53 62.80
C ASN A 364 -16.08 -29.84 61.36
N GLY A 365 -15.45 -31.00 61.17
CA GLY A 365 -14.97 -31.47 59.88
C GLY A 365 -14.09 -32.71 60.02
N MET A 366 -13.96 -33.52 58.97
CA MET A 366 -13.02 -34.64 58.95
C MET A 366 -11.60 -34.14 58.64
N PRO A 367 -10.53 -34.83 59.08
CA PRO A 367 -9.15 -34.53 58.67
C PRO A 367 -9.06 -34.51 57.14
N CYS A 368 -8.52 -33.42 56.60
CA CYS A 368 -8.49 -33.19 55.17
C CYS A 368 -7.13 -32.61 54.80
N LEU A 369 -6.36 -33.40 54.04
CA LEU A 369 -5.09 -32.96 53.48
C LEU A 369 -5.38 -32.11 52.24
N VAL A 370 -4.87 -30.88 52.24
CA VAL A 370 -4.98 -29.96 51.12
C VAL A 370 -3.60 -29.48 50.70
N GLU A 371 -3.47 -29.16 49.41
CA GLU A 371 -2.27 -28.53 48.87
C GLU A 371 -2.42 -27.01 48.98
N GLY A 372 -1.47 -26.36 49.66
CA GLY A 372 -1.46 -24.91 49.79
C GLY A 372 -0.36 -24.43 50.71
N ASP A 373 -0.39 -23.14 51.05
CA ASP A 373 0.55 -22.53 51.99
C ASP A 373 -0.07 -22.52 53.41
N PRO A 374 0.46 -23.29 54.37
CA PRO A 374 -0.08 -23.37 55.73
C PRO A 374 -0.03 -22.03 56.46
N GLN A 375 0.97 -21.18 56.19
CA GLN A 375 1.11 -19.88 56.84
C GLN A 375 0.05 -18.90 56.32
N MET A 376 -0.18 -18.86 55.01
CA MET A 376 -1.24 -18.03 54.43
C MET A 376 -2.63 -18.49 54.89
N PHE A 377 -2.86 -19.80 54.98
CA PHE A 377 -4.10 -20.36 55.51
C PHE A 377 -4.31 -19.95 56.98
N ARG A 378 -3.30 -20.11 57.83
CA ARG A 378 -3.37 -19.71 59.25
C ARG A 378 -3.65 -18.21 59.41
N ARG A 379 -3.01 -17.37 58.59
CA ARG A 379 -3.27 -15.92 58.58
C ARG A 379 -4.71 -15.59 58.19
N ALA A 380 -5.28 -16.28 57.19
CA ALA A 380 -6.67 -16.11 56.79
C ALA A 380 -7.64 -16.47 57.94
N ILE A 381 -7.41 -17.59 58.63
CA ILE A 381 -8.22 -17.99 59.79
C ILE A 381 -8.04 -17.01 60.96
N ASN A 382 -6.82 -16.54 61.23
CA ASN A 382 -6.55 -15.53 62.27
C ASN A 382 -7.30 -14.21 62.01
N ASN A 383 -7.37 -13.77 60.76
CA ASN A 383 -8.09 -12.55 60.39
C ASN A 383 -9.62 -12.71 60.45
N LEU A 384 -10.14 -13.92 60.21
CA LEU A 384 -11.58 -14.22 60.30
C LEU A 384 -12.06 -14.40 61.75
N GLY A 385 -11.18 -14.86 62.65
CA GLY A 385 -11.49 -15.04 64.07
C GLY A 385 -11.67 -13.73 64.84
N PHE A 386 -11.25 -12.60 64.27
CA PHE A 386 -11.41 -11.25 64.81
C PHE A 386 -11.79 -10.28 63.69
N VAL A 387 -13.06 -10.34 63.28
CA VAL A 387 -13.79 -9.16 62.81
C VAL A 387 -14.61 -8.71 64.00
N GLU A 388 -14.37 -7.48 64.47
CA GLU A 388 -15.12 -6.84 65.57
C GLU A 388 -16.64 -6.83 65.33
#